data_AF-A0A967EWF8-F1
#
_entry.id   AF-A0A967EWF8-F1
#
_cell.length_a   1.000
_cell.length_b   1.000
_cell.length_c   1.000
_cell.angle_alpha   90.00
_cell.angle_beta   90.00
_cell.angle_gamma   90.00
#
_symmetry.space_group_name_H-M   'P 1'
#
loop_
_entity.id
_entity.type
_entity.pdbx_description
1 polymer ?
#
loop_
_entity_poly.entity_id
_entity_poly.type
_entity_poly.pdbx_seq_one_letter_code
_entity_poly.pdbx_strand_id
1 'polypeptide(L)'
;MEDDDRSLDDLLAELADVQQRLIELSSDAFAERFELRGRQYTLREQTATFSRDWDLDRSSEELLAELASLRERLHQLDRQKIDVATRYGGGTNTQAAVKAGVPCSSTRASMLLRGAGDLHARIGRIKAILTDRVSNLISDLETVAVRTRFEERPCPGSASE
;
A
#
# COMPACT_ATOMS: atom_id res chain seq x y z
N MET A 1 -3.35 -15.49 -25.97
CA MET A 1 -2.64 -15.14 -24.73
C MET A 1 -1.79 -13.94 -25.11
N GLU A 2 -2.38 -12.75 -25.18
CA GLU A 2 -1.75 -11.55 -25.77
C GLU A 2 -1.89 -10.31 -24.87
N ASP A 3 -2.04 -10.48 -23.55
CA ASP A 3 -2.34 -9.36 -22.63
C ASP A 3 -1.32 -9.18 -21.48
N ASP A 4 -0.09 -9.71 -21.59
CA ASP A 4 0.88 -9.68 -20.48
C ASP A 4 1.95 -8.55 -20.54
N ASP A 5 2.05 -7.78 -21.62
CA ASP A 5 3.08 -6.74 -21.77
C ASP A 5 2.53 -5.30 -21.72
N ARG A 6 1.45 -5.04 -20.97
CA ARG A 6 1.01 -3.65 -20.77
C ARG A 6 1.85 -2.98 -19.69
N SER A 7 2.46 -1.84 -20.01
CA SER A 7 3.31 -1.11 -19.07
C SER A 7 2.47 -0.46 -17.96
N LEU A 8 3.09 -0.16 -16.81
CA LEU A 8 2.44 0.59 -15.74
C LEU A 8 1.93 1.95 -16.23
N ASP A 9 2.68 2.63 -17.09
CA ASP A 9 2.30 3.93 -17.63
C ASP A 9 1.04 3.83 -18.51
N ASP A 10 0.90 2.75 -19.29
CA ASP A 10 -0.31 2.49 -20.08
C ASP A 10 -1.53 2.25 -19.18
N LEU A 11 -1.35 1.47 -18.10
CA LEU A 11 -2.41 1.22 -17.12
C LEU A 11 -2.86 2.51 -16.41
N LEU A 12 -1.92 3.37 -16.06
CA LEU A 12 -2.19 4.65 -15.41
C LEU A 12 -2.86 5.65 -16.35
N ALA A 13 -2.41 5.72 -17.60
CA ALA A 13 -3.02 6.55 -18.64
C ALA A 13 -4.48 6.12 -18.88
N GLU A 14 -4.72 4.82 -19.05
CA GLU A 14 -6.07 4.30 -19.27
C GLU A 14 -6.97 4.53 -18.03
N LEU A 15 -6.43 4.37 -16.82
CA LEU A 15 -7.17 4.64 -15.60
C LEU A 15 -7.56 6.13 -15.48
N ALA A 16 -6.68 7.05 -15.90
CA ALA A 16 -6.98 8.48 -15.94
C ALA A 16 -8.08 8.79 -16.95
N ASP A 17 -8.02 8.20 -18.16
CA ASP A 17 -9.03 8.36 -19.20
C ASP A 17 -10.41 7.86 -18.74
N VAL A 18 -10.46 6.67 -18.12
CA VAL A 18 -11.70 6.11 -17.57
C VAL A 18 -12.27 6.99 -16.45
N GLN A 19 -11.41 7.55 -15.59
CA GLN A 19 -11.84 8.50 -14.56
C GLN A 19 -12.43 9.77 -15.17
N GLN A 20 -11.80 10.32 -16.20
CA GLN A 20 -12.28 11.51 -16.88
C GLN A 20 -13.64 11.27 -17.52
N ARG A 21 -13.80 10.15 -18.25
CA ARG A 21 -15.10 9.75 -18.84
C ARG A 21 -16.19 9.57 -17.79
N LEU A 22 -15.87 8.98 -16.65
CA LEU A 22 -16.81 8.83 -15.53
C LEU A 22 -17.28 10.19 -14.95
N ILE A 23 -16.43 11.21 -14.99
CA ILE A 23 -16.75 12.57 -14.52
C ILE A 23 -17.63 13.28 -15.54
N GLU A 24 -17.36 13.11 -16.83
CA GLU A 24 -18.07 13.75 -17.94
C GLU A 24 -19.43 13.10 -18.24
N LEU A 25 -19.61 11.84 -17.84
CA LEU A 25 -20.83 11.09 -18.09
C LEU A 25 -22.06 11.75 -17.43
N SER A 26 -23.13 11.90 -18.21
CA SER A 26 -24.42 12.34 -17.69
C SER A 26 -24.93 11.39 -16.59
N SER A 27 -25.79 11.91 -15.70
CA SER A 27 -26.38 11.13 -14.61
C SER A 27 -27.21 9.94 -15.10
N ASP A 28 -27.73 10.02 -16.32
CA ASP A 28 -28.76 9.14 -16.84
C ASP A 28 -28.16 8.01 -17.70
N ALA A 29 -26.87 8.09 -18.02
CA ALA A 29 -26.10 7.07 -18.74
C ALA A 29 -25.65 5.93 -17.79
N PHE A 30 -26.63 5.25 -17.17
CA PHE A 30 -26.36 4.21 -16.17
C PHE A 30 -25.52 3.03 -16.71
N ALA A 31 -25.88 2.50 -17.89
CA ALA A 31 -25.22 1.33 -18.46
C ALA A 31 -23.73 1.60 -18.74
N GLU A 32 -23.43 2.72 -19.41
CA GLU A 32 -22.07 3.13 -19.72
C GLU A 32 -21.26 3.43 -18.45
N ARG A 33 -21.89 4.02 -17.42
CA ARG A 33 -21.25 4.20 -16.11
C ARG A 33 -20.90 2.88 -15.45
N PHE A 34 -21.77 1.87 -15.52
CA PHE A 34 -21.52 0.55 -14.95
C PHE A 34 -20.32 -0.11 -15.63
N GLU A 35 -20.25 -0.08 -16.96
CA GLU A 35 -19.12 -0.63 -17.72
C GLU A 35 -17.80 0.08 -17.39
N LEU A 36 -17.79 1.41 -17.37
CA LEU A 36 -16.61 2.19 -17.01
C LEU A 36 -16.15 1.93 -15.56
N ARG A 37 -17.08 1.70 -14.62
CA ARG A 37 -16.76 1.30 -13.25
C ARG A 37 -16.15 -0.10 -13.19
N GLY A 38 -16.68 -1.04 -13.97
CA GLY A 38 -16.09 -2.37 -14.12
C GLY A 38 -14.66 -2.28 -14.65
N ARG A 39 -14.44 -1.50 -15.72
CA ARG A 39 -13.10 -1.28 -16.29
C ARG A 39 -12.15 -0.62 -15.29
N GLN A 40 -12.62 0.38 -14.57
CA GLN A 40 -11.86 1.03 -13.49
C GLN A 40 -11.45 0.04 -12.41
N TYR A 41 -12.31 -0.89 -12.02
CA TYR A 41 -11.98 -1.92 -11.04
C TYR A 41 -10.84 -2.81 -11.54
N THR A 42 -10.95 -3.34 -12.77
CA THR A 42 -9.92 -4.17 -13.39
C THR A 42 -8.58 -3.46 -13.49
N LEU A 43 -8.57 -2.19 -13.95
CA LEU A 43 -7.34 -1.41 -14.06
C LEU A 43 -6.67 -1.18 -12.71
N ARG A 44 -7.47 -0.95 -11.66
CA ARG A 44 -6.95 -0.81 -10.29
C ARG A 44 -6.36 -2.10 -9.76
N GLU A 45 -7.00 -3.24 -10.03
CA GLU A 45 -6.50 -4.55 -9.67
C GLU A 45 -5.15 -4.83 -10.36
N GLN A 46 -5.06 -4.57 -11.66
CA GLN A 46 -3.82 -4.74 -12.44
C GLN A 46 -2.68 -3.84 -11.94
N THR A 47 -2.98 -2.57 -11.65
CA THR A 47 -1.98 -1.63 -11.08
C THR A 47 -1.53 -2.11 -9.70
N ALA A 48 -2.44 -2.66 -8.88
CA ALA A 48 -2.11 -3.18 -7.56
C ALA A 48 -1.21 -4.42 -7.64
N THR A 49 -1.47 -5.32 -8.59
CA THR A 49 -0.61 -6.48 -8.88
C THR A 49 0.79 -6.02 -9.31
N PHE A 50 0.88 -5.11 -10.29
CA PHE A 50 2.17 -4.57 -10.73
C PHE A 50 2.97 -3.97 -9.57
N SER A 51 2.32 -3.16 -8.72
CA SER A 51 2.98 -2.56 -7.56
C SER A 51 3.44 -3.61 -6.54
N ARG A 52 2.71 -4.71 -6.38
CA ARG A 52 3.10 -5.81 -5.49
C ARG A 52 4.30 -6.55 -6.05
N ASP A 53 4.28 -6.90 -7.33
CA ASP A 53 5.36 -7.63 -7.98
C ASP A 53 6.66 -6.82 -7.96
N TRP A 54 6.56 -5.52 -8.24
CA TRP A 54 7.68 -4.60 -8.10
C TRP A 54 8.24 -4.54 -6.67
N ASP A 55 7.40 -4.57 -5.63
CA ASP A 55 7.90 -4.64 -4.25
C ASP A 55 8.54 -6.00 -3.91
N LEU A 56 8.06 -7.09 -4.52
CA LEU A 56 8.63 -8.42 -4.33
C LEU A 56 10.03 -8.55 -4.95
N ASP A 57 10.31 -7.83 -6.04
CA ASP A 57 11.62 -7.82 -6.70
C ASP A 57 12.67 -6.98 -5.96
N ARG A 58 12.24 -6.07 -5.08
CA ARG A 58 13.14 -5.15 -4.38
C ARG A 58 13.90 -5.80 -3.23
N SER A 59 15.11 -5.31 -2.96
CA SER A 59 15.91 -5.82 -1.86
C SER A 59 15.27 -5.52 -0.49
N SER A 60 15.54 -6.36 0.50
CA SER A 60 15.05 -6.11 1.87
C SER A 60 15.62 -4.82 2.46
N GLU A 61 16.84 -4.42 2.07
CA GLU A 61 17.46 -3.15 2.49
C GLU A 61 16.69 -1.93 1.96
N GLU A 62 16.33 -1.93 0.68
CA GLU A 62 15.53 -0.86 0.08
C GLU A 62 14.15 -0.73 0.72
N LEU A 63 13.50 -1.86 0.99
CA LEU A 63 12.20 -1.91 1.65
C LEU A 63 12.27 -1.38 3.09
N LEU A 64 13.34 -1.71 3.83
CA LEU A 64 13.57 -1.18 5.18
C LEU A 64 13.84 0.32 5.18
N ALA A 65 14.64 0.81 4.23
CA ALA A 65 14.90 2.24 4.06
C ALA A 65 13.62 3.02 3.73
N GLU A 66 12.79 2.51 2.83
CA GLU A 66 11.48 3.11 2.53
C GLU A 66 10.58 3.10 3.76
N LEU A 67 10.52 2.00 4.50
CA LEU A 67 9.70 1.87 5.70
C LEU A 67 10.10 2.88 6.79
N ALA A 68 11.40 3.16 6.94
CA ALA A 68 11.89 4.22 7.82
C ALA A 68 11.42 5.60 7.35
N SER A 69 11.52 5.89 6.04
CA SER A 69 11.05 7.15 5.44
C SER A 69 9.54 7.35 5.62
N LEU A 70 8.74 6.31 5.39
CA LEU A 70 7.28 6.36 5.52
C LEU A 70 6.84 6.60 6.96
N ARG A 71 7.51 6.00 7.94
CA ARG A 71 7.26 6.25 9.37
C ARG A 71 7.55 7.70 9.75
N GLU A 72 8.66 8.26 9.27
CA GLU A 72 9.00 9.66 9.52
C GLU A 72 7.95 10.60 8.91
N ARG A 73 7.50 10.33 7.67
CA ARG A 73 6.41 11.09 7.05
C ARG A 73 5.11 11.01 7.85
N LEU A 74 4.79 9.84 8.41
CA LEU A 74 3.63 9.67 9.28
C LEU A 74 3.74 10.55 10.53
N HIS A 75 4.90 10.54 11.20
CA HIS A 75 5.15 11.38 12.36
C HIS A 75 5.05 12.88 12.04
N GLN A 76 5.47 13.30 10.84
CA GLN A 76 5.31 14.68 10.39
C GLN A 76 3.85 15.06 10.21
N LEU A 77 3.02 14.19 9.62
CA LEU A 77 1.58 14.41 9.52
C LEU A 77 0.90 14.49 10.88
N ASP A 78 1.30 13.63 11.83
CA ASP A 78 0.78 13.67 13.21
C ASP A 78 1.12 15.00 13.90
N ARG A 79 2.36 15.49 13.77
CA ARG A 79 2.77 16.80 14.29
C ARG A 79 1.99 17.94 13.65
N GLN A 80 1.76 17.90 12.34
CA GLN A 80 0.97 18.91 11.63
C GLN A 80 -0.49 18.91 12.10
N LYS A 81 -1.07 17.73 12.35
CA LYS A 81 -2.42 17.61 12.89
C LYS A 81 -2.53 18.23 14.30
N ILE A 82 -1.51 18.06 15.14
CA ILE A 82 -1.43 18.69 16.46
C ILE A 82 -1.32 20.22 16.31
N ASP A 83 -0.44 20.74 15.45
CA ASP A 83 -0.28 22.20 15.25
C ASP A 83 -1.58 22.85 14.76
N VAL A 84 -2.31 22.22 13.83
CA VAL A 84 -3.64 22.67 13.42
C VAL A 84 -4.62 22.65 14.61
N ALA A 85 -4.70 21.56 15.38
CA ALA A 85 -5.59 21.48 16.53
C ALA A 85 -5.26 22.54 17.60
N THR A 86 -3.98 22.82 17.85
CA THR A 86 -3.53 23.84 18.81
C THR A 86 -3.84 25.26 18.31
N ARG A 87 -3.62 25.57 17.03
CA ARG A 87 -3.89 26.90 16.46
C ARG A 87 -5.38 27.24 16.32
N TYR A 88 -6.24 26.24 16.10
CA TYR A 88 -7.69 26.45 16.00
C TYR A 88 -8.46 26.13 17.31
N GLY A 89 -7.80 25.54 18.31
CA GLY A 89 -8.39 25.17 19.60
C GLY A 89 -7.93 26.01 20.79
N GLY A 90 -6.96 26.92 20.62
CA GLY A 90 -6.37 27.73 21.69
C GLY A 90 -6.60 29.22 21.54
N GLY A 91 -7.84 29.70 21.66
CA GLY A 91 -8.12 31.14 21.71
C GLY A 91 -9.57 31.57 21.50
N THR A 92 -10.32 31.64 22.61
CA THR A 92 -11.47 32.53 22.88
C THR A 92 -12.64 32.63 21.88
N ASN A 93 -13.84 32.30 22.40
CA ASN A 93 -15.19 32.74 21.96
C ASN A 93 -15.79 32.07 20.71
N THR A 94 -16.23 30.83 20.90
CA THR A 94 -17.11 30.04 20.01
C THR A 94 -18.55 30.56 19.90
N GLN A 95 -18.75 31.88 19.75
CA GLN A 95 -20.05 32.46 19.40
C GLN A 95 -20.04 33.38 18.17
N ALA A 96 -18.87 33.70 17.60
CA ALA A 96 -18.79 34.62 16.44
C ALA A 96 -18.60 33.92 15.07
N ALA A 97 -18.16 32.66 15.03
CA ALA A 97 -17.76 32.01 13.77
C ALA A 97 -18.93 31.46 12.92
N VAL A 98 -20.14 31.32 13.47
CA VAL A 98 -21.32 30.90 12.68
C VAL A 98 -21.83 32.03 11.77
N LYS A 99 -21.40 33.28 12.00
CA LYS A 99 -21.87 34.45 11.23
C LYS A 99 -20.95 34.87 10.08
N ALA A 100 -19.76 34.29 9.98
CA ALA A 100 -18.85 34.48 8.85
C ALA A 100 -18.71 33.13 8.17
N GLY A 101 -19.37 32.92 7.04
CA GLY A 101 -19.33 31.68 6.28
C GLY A 101 -17.90 31.31 5.87
N VAL A 102 -17.18 30.59 6.73
CA VAL A 102 -15.84 30.06 6.48
C VAL A 102 -15.95 28.55 6.22
N PRO A 103 -16.14 28.11 4.97
CA PRO A 103 -16.07 26.70 4.62
C PRO A 103 -14.61 26.32 4.31
N CYS A 104 -13.75 26.19 5.32
CA CYS A 104 -12.32 25.88 5.04
C CYS A 104 -11.63 24.90 5.99
N SER A 105 -12.34 24.11 6.81
CA SER A 105 -11.72 23.09 7.68
C SER A 105 -11.90 21.64 7.20
N SER A 106 -12.93 21.33 6.42
CA SER A 106 -13.25 19.94 6.04
C SER A 106 -12.31 19.37 4.97
N THR A 107 -11.96 20.15 3.94
CA THR A 107 -11.15 19.68 2.80
C THR A 107 -9.69 19.42 3.16
N ARG A 108 -9.09 20.23 4.04
CA ARG A 108 -7.69 20.04 4.46
C ARG A 108 -7.55 18.87 5.44
N ALA A 109 -8.53 18.70 6.32
CA ALA A 109 -8.58 17.55 7.22
C ALA A 109 -8.78 16.24 6.44
N SER A 110 -9.61 16.21 5.39
CA SER A 110 -9.82 15.01 4.58
C SER A 110 -8.60 14.63 3.72
N MET A 111 -7.87 15.61 3.19
CA MET A 111 -6.59 15.36 2.49
C MET A 111 -5.52 14.77 3.42
N LEU A 112 -5.39 15.30 4.64
CA LEU A 112 -4.47 14.76 5.65
C LEU A 112 -4.87 13.34 6.08
N LEU A 113 -6.17 13.08 6.26
CA LEU A 113 -6.69 11.76 6.62
C LEU A 113 -6.43 10.73 5.51
N ARG A 114 -6.65 11.12 4.25
CA ARG A 114 -6.42 10.27 3.08
C ARG A 114 -4.92 9.98 2.90
N GLY A 115 -4.07 11.00 3.00
CA GLY A 115 -2.61 10.84 2.92
C GLY A 115 -2.06 9.93 4.02
N ALA A 116 -2.57 10.04 5.25
CA ALA A 116 -2.21 9.13 6.33
C ALA A 116 -2.68 7.69 6.05
N GLY A 117 -3.89 7.50 5.52
CA GLY A 117 -4.42 6.18 5.15
C GLY A 117 -3.56 5.48 4.10
N ASP A 118 -3.16 6.20 3.05
CA ASP A 118 -2.31 5.67 1.98
C ASP A 118 -0.92 5.26 2.49
N LEU A 119 -0.33 6.05 3.39
CA LEU A 119 0.94 5.72 4.04
C LEU A 119 0.83 4.47 4.93
N HIS A 120 -0.24 4.33 5.72
CA HIS A 120 -0.47 3.14 6.54
C HIS A 120 -0.62 1.88 5.68
N ALA A 121 -1.36 1.96 4.57
CA ALA A 121 -1.52 0.85 3.65
C ALA A 121 -0.16 0.42 3.05
N ARG A 122 0.67 1.38 2.62
CA ARG A 122 2.01 1.11 2.11
C ARG A 122 2.92 0.47 3.14
N ILE A 123 2.97 1.01 4.36
CA ILE A 123 3.73 0.43 5.48
C ILE A 123 3.28 -1.01 5.76
N GLY A 124 1.98 -1.28 5.76
CA GLY A 124 1.42 -2.61 5.95
C GLY A 124 1.89 -3.61 4.90
N ARG A 125 1.85 -3.23 3.62
CA ARG A 125 2.33 -4.09 2.51
C ARG A 125 3.81 -4.42 2.63
N ILE A 126 4.67 -3.42 2.84
CA ILE A 126 6.11 -3.63 2.97
C ILE A 126 6.42 -4.57 4.15
N LYS A 127 5.75 -4.37 5.29
CA LYS A 127 5.88 -5.27 6.45
C LYS A 127 5.50 -6.70 6.11
N ALA A 128 4.37 -6.91 5.43
CA ALA A 128 3.91 -8.24 5.06
C ALA A 128 4.95 -8.97 4.19
N ILE A 129 5.52 -8.28 3.19
CA ILE A 129 6.58 -8.82 2.33
C ILE A 129 7.82 -9.21 3.14
N LEU A 130 8.29 -8.31 4.01
CA LEU A 130 9.46 -8.60 4.84
C LEU A 130 9.21 -9.77 5.81
N THR A 131 8.02 -9.85 6.40
CA THR A 131 7.64 -10.97 7.27
C THR A 131 7.59 -12.29 6.50
N ASP A 132 7.02 -12.29 5.29
CA ASP A 132 6.96 -13.47 4.43
C ASP A 132 8.36 -13.99 4.08
N ARG A 133 9.27 -13.09 3.70
CA ARG A 133 10.68 -13.44 3.42
C ARG A 133 11.38 -14.08 4.62
N VAL A 134 11.16 -13.55 5.83
CA VAL A 134 11.75 -14.12 7.05
C VAL A 134 11.18 -15.51 7.33
N SER A 135 9.87 -15.69 7.19
CA SER A 135 9.23 -17.00 7.36
C SER A 135 9.80 -18.04 6.39
N ASN A 136 9.97 -17.69 5.12
CA ASN A 136 10.53 -18.57 4.10
C ASN A 136 11.98 -18.97 4.43
N LEU A 137 12.82 -18.02 4.87
CA LEU A 137 14.19 -18.31 5.30
C LEU A 137 14.25 -19.28 6.48
N ILE A 138 13.34 -19.15 7.44
CA ILE A 138 13.28 -20.06 8.61
C ILE A 138 12.91 -21.47 8.15
N SER A 139 11.90 -21.62 7.28
CA SER A 139 11.49 -22.92 6.73
C SER A 139 12.61 -23.58 5.91
N ASP A 140 13.37 -22.81 5.14
CA ASP A 140 14.52 -23.31 4.37
C ASP A 140 15.63 -23.83 5.29
N LEU A 141 15.94 -23.11 6.36
CA LEU A 141 16.93 -23.53 7.35
C LEU A 141 16.51 -24.81 8.10
N GLU A 142 15.24 -24.94 8.45
CA GLU A 142 14.71 -26.17 9.06
C GLU A 142 14.80 -27.36 8.10
N THR A 143 14.51 -27.14 6.81
CA THR A 143 14.61 -28.17 5.76
C THR A 143 16.06 -28.64 5.57
N VAL A 144 17.02 -27.72 5.57
CA VAL A 144 18.45 -28.04 5.49
C VAL A 144 18.90 -28.81 6.74
N ALA A 145 18.49 -28.39 7.94
CA ALA A 145 18.83 -29.05 9.19
C ALA A 145 18.25 -30.48 9.30
N VAL A 146 17.08 -30.73 8.73
CA VAL A 146 16.51 -32.09 8.62
C VAL A 146 17.32 -32.95 7.65
N ARG A 147 17.75 -32.38 6.51
CA ARG A 147 18.53 -33.09 5.49
C ARG A 147 19.93 -33.48 6.00
N THR A 148 20.63 -32.58 6.69
CA THR A 148 21.96 -32.87 7.27
C THR A 148 21.90 -33.91 8.39
N ARG A 149 20.83 -33.93 9.21
CA ARG A 149 20.62 -34.99 10.22
C ARG A 149 20.34 -36.38 9.64
N PHE A 150 19.97 -36.49 8.36
CA PHE A 150 19.69 -37.77 7.71
C PHE A 150 20.95 -38.38 7.06
N GLU A 151 21.91 -37.55 6.64
CA GLU A 151 23.19 -38.01 6.07
C GLU A 151 24.24 -38.42 7.12
N GLU A 152 24.12 -37.97 8.38
CA GLU A 152 25.04 -38.34 9.47
C GLU A 152 24.68 -39.65 10.20
N ARG A 153 23.70 -40.44 9.73
CA ARG A 153 23.47 -41.77 10.30
C ARG A 153 24.47 -42.77 9.70
N PRO A 154 25.48 -43.25 10.46
CA PRO A 154 26.33 -44.32 9.97
C PRO A 154 25.45 -45.57 9.77
N CYS A 155 25.58 -46.22 8.61
CA CYS A 155 24.94 -47.51 8.36
C CYS A 155 25.34 -48.48 9.49
N PRO A 156 24.38 -49.09 10.21
CA PRO A 156 24.69 -50.12 11.19
C PRO A 156 25.03 -51.41 10.44
N GLY A 157 26.28 -51.57 10.00
CA GLY A 157 26.63 -52.74 9.21
C GLY A 157 28.01 -52.74 8.58
N SER A 158 29.07 -52.58 9.37
CA SER A 158 30.39 -53.11 9.00
C SER A 158 31.22 -53.40 10.26
N ALA A 159 30.71 -54.32 11.08
CA ALA A 159 31.49 -54.99 12.12
C ALA A 159 31.28 -56.50 11.96
N SER A 160 31.97 -57.05 10.97
CA SER A 160 32.22 -58.48 10.71
C SER A 160 33.49 -58.46 9.87
N GLU A 161 34.62 -59.09 10.19
CA GLU A 161 35.03 -60.12 11.16
C GLU A 161 36.41 -59.77 11.75
#